data_AF-A0A0D9V8K3-F1
#
_entry.id   AF-A0A0D9V8K3-F1
#
_cell.length_a   1.000
_cell.length_b   1.000
_cell.length_c   1.000
_cell.angle_alpha   90.00
_cell.angle_beta   90.00
_cell.angle_gamma   90.00
#
_symmetry.space_group_name_H-M   'P 1'
#
loop_
_entity.id
_entity.type
_entity.pdbx_description
1 polymer ?
#
loop_
_entity_poly.entity_id
_entity_poly.type
_entity_poly.pdbx_seq_one_letter_code
_entity_poly.pdbx_strand_id
1 'polypeptide(L)'
;MRRPPARPSWVADEDVRRGGLQRGLSQRQHLAEILSPSTEHCFRAARHDEADHLLRHVYLLAHYDDGTDAAVVDVRHVARHFCSNVIRRLTFGRRHFRQPKPEDGAPGRDEAEHMDALFAALNYLDEFCVSDYFPAVVGLDLDGH
;
A
#
# COMPACT_ATOMS: atom_id res chain seq x y z
N MET A 1 39.64 -37.69 6.66
CA MET A 1 38.58 -36.81 6.10
C MET A 1 39.24 -35.76 5.21
N ARG A 2 39.00 -35.78 3.89
CA ARG A 2 39.53 -34.74 2.97
C ARG A 2 38.57 -33.55 2.97
N ARG A 3 39.07 -32.34 3.23
CA ARG A 3 38.30 -31.10 3.06
C ARG A 3 37.91 -30.95 1.58
N PRO A 4 36.67 -30.57 1.26
CA PRO A 4 36.28 -30.28 -0.11
C PRO A 4 37.09 -29.07 -0.65
N PRO A 5 37.36 -29.02 -1.97
CA PRO A 5 38.09 -27.92 -2.57
C PRO A 5 37.32 -26.60 -2.41
N ALA A 6 38.04 -25.51 -2.14
CA ALA A 6 37.45 -24.18 -2.03
C ALA A 6 36.81 -23.78 -3.37
N ARG A 7 35.58 -23.26 -3.31
CA ARG A 7 34.88 -22.75 -4.51
C ARG A 7 35.66 -21.59 -5.13
N PRO A 8 35.85 -21.54 -6.47
CA PRO A 8 36.51 -20.42 -7.13
C PRO A 8 35.71 -19.12 -6.98
N SER A 9 36.39 -18.00 -6.76
CA SER A 9 35.77 -16.68 -6.55
C SER A 9 34.89 -16.20 -7.71
N TRP A 10 35.23 -16.57 -8.94
CA TRP A 10 34.47 -16.24 -10.15
C TRP A 10 33.07 -16.87 -10.21
N VAL A 11 32.87 -18.01 -9.54
CA VAL A 11 31.56 -18.68 -9.45
C VAL A 11 30.60 -17.87 -8.58
N ALA A 12 31.09 -17.26 -7.50
CA ALA A 12 30.28 -16.40 -6.65
C ALA A 12 29.84 -15.11 -7.36
N ASP A 13 30.71 -14.54 -8.20
CA ASP A 13 30.42 -13.33 -8.99
C ASP A 13 29.37 -13.60 -10.09
N GLU A 14 29.42 -14.77 -10.74
CA GLU A 14 28.35 -15.20 -11.65
C GLU A 14 27.02 -15.45 -10.93
N ASP A 15 27.02 -16.07 -9.75
CA ASP A 15 25.81 -16.30 -8.96
C ASP A 15 25.17 -14.98 -8.51
N VAL A 16 25.99 -13.99 -8.11
CA VAL A 16 25.52 -12.64 -7.78
C VAL A 16 24.94 -11.93 -8.99
N ARG A 17 25.59 -12.01 -10.16
CA ARG A 17 25.07 -11.42 -11.40
C ARG A 17 23.79 -12.06 -11.89
N ARG A 18 23.70 -13.40 -11.86
CA ARG A 18 22.46 -14.14 -12.19
C ARG A 18 21.35 -13.80 -11.21
N GLY A 19 21.65 -13.74 -9.91
CA GLY A 19 20.69 -13.32 -8.88
C GLY A 19 20.18 -11.89 -9.08
N GLY A 20 21.05 -10.96 -9.46
CA GLY A 20 20.68 -9.59 -9.83
C GLY A 20 19.76 -9.53 -11.06
N LEU A 21 20.09 -10.27 -12.12
CA LEU A 21 19.31 -10.33 -13.35
C LEU A 21 17.91 -10.92 -13.11
N GLN A 22 17.83 -12.02 -12.35
CA GLN A 22 16.56 -12.68 -12.01
C GLN A 22 15.66 -11.80 -11.14
N ARG A 23 16.23 -11.06 -10.18
CA ARG A 23 15.47 -10.07 -9.39
C ARG A 23 14.92 -8.94 -10.25
N GLY A 24 15.72 -8.40 -11.18
CA GLY A 24 15.28 -7.36 -12.10
C GLY A 24 14.16 -7.81 -13.05
N LEU A 25 14.21 -9.06 -13.52
CA LEU A 25 13.15 -9.65 -14.34
C LEU A 25 11.86 -9.88 -13.54
N SER A 26 11.97 -10.40 -12.31
CA SER A 26 10.83 -10.60 -11.41
C SER A 26 10.14 -9.27 -11.06
N GLN A 27 10.91 -8.22 -10.75
CA GLN A 27 10.35 -6.88 -10.51
C GLN A 27 9.63 -6.32 -11.72
N ARG A 28 10.21 -6.46 -12.92
CA ARG A 28 9.60 -5.99 -14.17
C ARG A 28 8.28 -6.68 -14.46
N GLN A 29 8.21 -7.99 -14.26
CA GLN A 29 6.98 -8.75 -14.47
C GLN A 29 5.88 -8.31 -13.49
N HIS A 30 6.22 -8.13 -12.21
CA HIS A 30 5.27 -7.65 -11.20
C HIS A 30 4.76 -6.24 -11.51
N LEU A 31 5.67 -5.32 -11.87
CA LEU A 31 5.30 -3.95 -12.24
C LEU A 31 4.47 -3.93 -13.52
N ALA A 32 4.75 -4.77 -14.51
CA ALA A 32 3.96 -4.88 -15.72
C ALA A 32 2.53 -5.37 -15.45
N GLU A 33 2.36 -6.28 -14.48
CA GLU A 33 1.04 -6.73 -14.03
C GLU A 33 0.28 -5.62 -13.30
N ILE A 34 0.94 -4.91 -12.38
CA ILE A 34 0.36 -3.78 -11.64
C ILE A 34 -0.04 -2.63 -12.59
N LEU A 35 0.78 -2.34 -13.59
CA LEU A 35 0.57 -1.26 -14.56
C LEU A 35 -0.21 -1.71 -15.80
N SER A 36 -0.73 -2.93 -15.82
CA SER A 36 -1.48 -3.44 -16.97
C SER A 36 -2.83 -2.70 -17.15
N PRO A 37 -3.36 -2.60 -18.38
CA PRO A 37 -4.66 -1.98 -18.63
C PRO A 37 -5.82 -2.67 -17.88
N SER A 38 -5.77 -3.98 -17.71
CA SER A 38 -6.76 -4.72 -16.94
C SER A 38 -6.72 -4.34 -15.46
N THR A 39 -5.53 -4.21 -14.89
CA THR A 39 -5.37 -3.74 -13.52
C THR A 39 -5.83 -2.29 -13.41
N GLU A 40 -5.52 -1.41 -14.37
CA GLU A 40 -6.00 -0.02 -14.40
C GLU A 40 -7.54 0.06 -14.42
N HIS A 41 -8.19 -0.81 -15.19
CA HIS A 41 -9.65 -0.91 -15.19
C HIS A 41 -10.19 -1.35 -13.83
N CYS A 42 -9.58 -2.36 -13.20
CA CYS A 42 -9.93 -2.78 -11.83
C CYS A 42 -9.72 -1.66 -10.81
N PHE A 43 -8.62 -0.91 -10.91
CA PHE A 43 -8.35 0.27 -10.09
C PHE A 43 -9.45 1.32 -10.25
N ARG A 44 -9.85 1.60 -11.49
CA ARG A 44 -10.87 2.60 -11.78
C ARG A 44 -12.22 2.21 -11.19
N ALA A 45 -12.63 0.96 -11.38
CA ALA A 45 -13.87 0.44 -10.80
C ALA A 45 -13.83 0.48 -9.26
N ALA A 46 -12.75 0.00 -8.65
CA ALA A 46 -12.61 0.00 -7.19
C ALA A 46 -12.63 1.42 -6.59
N ARG A 47 -11.99 2.40 -7.25
CA ARG A 47 -12.02 3.81 -6.84
C ARG A 47 -13.41 4.42 -6.97
N HIS A 48 -14.09 4.17 -8.07
CA HIS A 48 -15.44 4.70 -8.30
C HIS A 48 -16.38 4.21 -7.21
N ASP A 49 -16.43 2.88 -7.00
CA ASP A 49 -17.27 2.31 -5.97
C ASP A 49 -16.91 2.85 -4.58
N GLU A 50 -15.63 2.94 -4.22
CA GLU A 50 -15.25 3.44 -2.89
C GLU A 50 -15.57 4.93 -2.72
N ALA A 51 -15.54 5.73 -3.78
CA ALA A 51 -15.96 7.13 -3.73
C ALA A 51 -17.46 7.24 -3.39
N ASP A 52 -18.31 6.39 -3.98
CA ASP A 52 -19.74 6.37 -3.66
C ASP A 52 -19.99 6.01 -2.17
N HIS A 53 -19.24 5.05 -1.62
CA HIS A 53 -19.31 4.71 -0.20
C HIS A 53 -18.81 5.85 0.70
N LEU A 54 -17.74 6.53 0.29
CA LEU A 54 -17.17 7.66 1.02
C LEU A 54 -18.17 8.81 1.12
N LEU A 55 -18.81 9.16 -0.01
CA LEU A 55 -19.82 10.22 -0.06
C LEU A 55 -21.02 9.90 0.83
N ARG A 56 -21.49 8.64 0.78
CA ARG A 56 -22.56 8.19 1.68
C ARG A 56 -22.16 8.30 3.14
N HIS A 57 -20.94 7.89 3.50
CA HIS A 57 -20.46 7.94 4.87
C HIS A 57 -20.33 9.39 5.39
N VAL A 58 -19.75 10.29 4.57
CA VAL A 58 -19.63 11.72 4.90
C VAL A 58 -20.99 12.38 5.02
N TYR A 59 -21.93 12.05 4.13
CA TYR A 59 -23.32 12.54 4.21
C TYR A 59 -23.99 12.09 5.51
N LEU A 60 -23.82 10.83 5.90
CA LEU A 60 -24.37 10.31 7.17
C LEU A 60 -23.74 10.99 8.38
N LEU A 61 -22.41 11.17 8.40
CA LEU A 61 -21.71 11.93 9.44
C LEU A 61 -22.25 13.36 9.56
N ALA A 62 -22.53 14.00 8.43
CA ALA A 62 -23.05 15.36 8.38
C ALA A 62 -24.53 15.50 8.77
N HIS A 63 -25.29 14.40 8.86
CA HIS A 63 -26.73 14.42 9.11
C HIS A 63 -27.17 13.66 10.37
N TYR A 64 -26.29 12.86 10.97
CA TYR A 64 -26.53 12.22 12.26
C TYR A 64 -26.13 13.09 13.47
N ASP A 65 -25.55 14.27 13.24
CA ASP A 65 -25.15 15.17 14.32
C ASP A 65 -26.40 15.83 14.95
N ASP A 66 -26.63 15.55 16.23
CA ASP A 66 -27.84 15.87 17.00
C ASP A 66 -27.88 17.36 17.43
N GLY A 67 -27.83 18.24 16.43
CA GLY A 67 -28.40 19.59 16.52
C GLY A 67 -27.69 20.62 17.38
N THR A 68 -26.42 20.44 17.78
CA THR A 68 -25.72 21.46 18.59
C THR A 68 -24.30 21.84 18.17
N ASP A 69 -23.65 21.10 17.28
CA ASP A 69 -22.39 21.52 16.67
C ASP A 69 -22.40 21.26 15.16
N ALA A 70 -21.61 22.03 14.41
CA ALA A 70 -21.43 21.75 12.99
C ALA A 70 -20.67 20.42 12.85
N ALA A 71 -21.21 19.46 12.08
CA ALA A 71 -20.60 18.15 11.90
C ALA A 71 -19.11 18.24 11.51
N VAL A 72 -18.24 17.87 12.45
CA VAL A 72 -16.79 17.88 12.25
C VAL A 72 -16.38 16.54 11.62
N VAL A 73 -15.87 16.61 10.39
CA VAL A 73 -15.38 15.44 9.66
C VAL A 73 -13.85 15.43 9.68
N ASP A 74 -13.25 14.39 10.24
CA ASP A 74 -11.81 14.17 10.13
C ASP A 74 -11.45 13.72 8.71
N VAL A 75 -10.99 14.68 7.90
CA VAL A 75 -10.57 14.46 6.51
C VAL A 75 -9.42 13.45 6.42
N ARG A 76 -8.51 13.41 7.41
CA ARG A 76 -7.41 12.45 7.43
C ARG A 76 -7.95 11.04 7.59
N HIS A 77 -8.88 10.84 8.53
CA HIS A 77 -9.51 9.54 8.74
C HIS A 77 -10.25 9.07 7.47
N VAL A 78 -11.07 9.95 6.88
CA VAL A 78 -11.86 9.65 5.68
C VAL A 78 -10.96 9.33 4.46
N ALA A 79 -9.87 10.09 4.26
CA ALA A 79 -8.92 9.84 3.18
C ALA A 79 -8.17 8.51 3.36
N ARG A 80 -7.69 8.23 4.59
CA ARG A 80 -7.03 6.95 4.90
C ARG A 80 -7.95 5.76 4.70
N HIS A 81 -9.22 5.91 5.08
CA HIS A 81 -10.24 4.89 4.89
C HIS A 81 -10.48 4.59 3.41
N PHE A 82 -10.65 5.62 2.57
CA PHE A 82 -10.79 5.49 1.13
C PHE A 82 -9.60 4.74 0.51
N CYS A 83 -8.37 5.21 0.76
CA CYS A 83 -7.16 4.60 0.21
C CYS A 83 -7.00 3.13 0.63
N SER A 84 -7.21 2.85 1.91
CA SER A 84 -7.05 1.49 2.46
C SER A 84 -8.07 0.51 1.88
N ASN A 85 -9.31 0.96 1.64
CA ASN A 85 -10.33 0.11 1.05
C ASN A 85 -10.11 -0.15 -0.43
N VAL A 86 -9.60 0.84 -1.18
CA VAL A 86 -9.16 0.62 -2.56
C VAL A 86 -8.05 -0.43 -2.59
N ILE A 87 -7.01 -0.28 -1.75
CA ILE A 87 -5.90 -1.24 -1.66
C ILE A 87 -6.44 -2.64 -1.28
N ARG A 88 -7.27 -2.76 -0.22
CA ARG A 88 -7.87 -4.04 0.17
C ARG A 88 -8.68 -4.70 -0.94
N ARG A 89 -9.48 -3.94 -1.68
CA ARG A 89 -10.24 -4.48 -2.82
C ARG A 89 -9.32 -5.04 -3.89
N LEU A 90 -8.20 -4.40 -4.15
CA LEU A 90 -7.25 -4.85 -5.15
C LEU A 90 -6.45 -6.07 -4.68
N THR A 91 -6.04 -6.09 -3.42
CA THR A 91 -5.21 -7.17 -2.86
C THR A 91 -6.02 -8.41 -2.50
N PHE A 92 -7.21 -8.25 -1.90
CA PHE A 92 -8.01 -9.34 -1.36
C PHE A 92 -9.34 -9.56 -2.09
N GLY A 93 -9.70 -8.69 -3.04
CA GLY A 93 -11.00 -8.76 -3.71
C GLY A 93 -12.20 -8.45 -2.80
N ARG A 94 -11.96 -7.90 -1.60
CA ARG A 94 -13.00 -7.67 -0.58
C ARG A 94 -12.79 -6.34 0.11
N ARG A 95 -13.90 -5.71 0.51
CA ARG A 95 -13.90 -4.45 1.27
C ARG A 95 -13.80 -4.67 2.78
N HIS A 96 -14.46 -5.72 3.28
CA HIS A 96 -14.53 -6.04 4.70
C HIS A 96 -13.89 -7.38 5.01
N PHE A 97 -13.21 -7.47 6.14
CA PHE A 97 -12.62 -8.70 6.67
C PHE A 97 -13.69 -9.60 7.31
N ARG A 98 -14.70 -9.02 7.95
CA ARG A 98 -15.78 -9.74 8.65
C ARG A 98 -17.17 -9.37 8.16
N GLN A 99 -18.13 -10.25 8.43
CA GLN A 99 -19.57 -10.02 8.28
C GLN A 99 -20.21 -10.00 9.68
N PRO A 100 -21.32 -9.27 9.92
CA PRO A 100 -22.06 -8.43 8.95
C PRO A 100 -21.34 -7.12 8.61
N LYS A 101 -21.69 -6.53 7.46
CA LYS A 101 -21.11 -5.28 6.98
C LYS A 101 -21.79 -4.09 7.68
N PRO A 102 -21.05 -3.02 8.00
CA PRO A 102 -21.66 -1.76 8.45
C PRO A 102 -22.59 -1.19 7.35
N GLU A 103 -23.79 -0.75 7.73
CA GLU A 103 -24.78 -0.19 6.79
C GLU A 103 -24.47 1.25 6.37
N ASP A 104 -23.70 1.94 7.19
CA ASP A 104 -23.27 3.34 7.05
C ASP A 104 -22.03 3.52 6.16
N GLY A 105 -21.47 2.41 5.65
CA GLY A 105 -20.25 2.41 4.86
C GLY A 105 -18.98 2.69 5.66
N ALA A 106 -19.08 2.80 6.99
CA ALA A 106 -17.96 3.04 7.89
C ALA A 106 -16.95 1.88 7.87
N PRO A 107 -15.69 2.13 8.25
CA PRO A 107 -14.75 1.06 8.55
C PRO A 107 -15.28 0.24 9.72
N GLY A 108 -15.27 -1.09 9.58
CA GLY A 108 -15.40 -1.96 10.74
C GLY A 108 -14.13 -1.91 11.59
N ARG A 109 -14.18 -2.52 12.76
CA ARG A 109 -13.06 -2.51 13.72
C ARG A 109 -11.77 -3.06 13.13
N ASP A 110 -11.83 -4.19 12.43
CA ASP A 110 -10.64 -4.81 11.84
C ASP A 110 -10.09 -3.96 10.68
N GLU A 111 -10.97 -3.29 9.94
CA GLU A 111 -10.57 -2.42 8.85
C GLU A 111 -9.82 -1.18 9.36
N ALA A 112 -10.26 -0.63 10.51
CA ALA A 112 -9.61 0.47 11.20
C ALA A 112 -8.25 0.05 11.80
N GLU A 113 -8.19 -1.07 12.53
CA GLU A 113 -6.93 -1.59 13.08
C GLU A 113 -5.90 -1.88 11.97
N HIS A 114 -6.34 -2.48 10.86
CA HIS A 114 -5.48 -2.71 9.69
C HIS A 114 -5.01 -1.41 9.03
N MET A 115 -5.87 -0.39 8.94
CA MET A 115 -5.50 0.92 8.39
C MET A 115 -4.46 1.59 9.28
N ASP A 116 -4.64 1.59 10.60
CA ASP A 116 -3.69 2.18 11.54
C ASP A 116 -2.34 1.48 11.47
N ALA A 117 -2.33 0.14 11.39
CA ALA A 117 -1.11 -0.63 11.20
C ALA A 117 -0.43 -0.33 9.85
N LEU A 118 -1.21 -0.21 8.77
CA LEU A 118 -0.69 0.10 7.44
C LEU A 118 -0.06 1.50 7.39
N PHE A 119 -0.74 2.52 7.90
CA PHE A 119 -0.21 3.88 7.91
C PHE A 119 0.95 4.04 8.89
N ALA A 120 0.96 3.31 10.02
CA ALA A 120 2.13 3.24 10.89
C ALA A 120 3.33 2.63 10.16
N ALA A 121 3.15 1.52 9.45
CA ALA A 121 4.19 0.90 8.64
C ALA A 121 4.70 1.82 7.51
N LEU A 122 3.80 2.54 6.83
CA LEU A 122 4.16 3.50 5.79
C LEU A 122 4.94 4.68 6.35
N ASN A 123 4.60 5.18 7.55
CA ASN A 123 5.40 6.23 8.20
C ASN A 123 6.84 5.78 8.46
N TYR A 124 7.06 4.52 8.87
CA TYR A 124 8.42 3.98 9.01
C TYR A 124 9.15 3.85 7.67
N LEU A 125 8.43 3.70 6.55
CA LEU A 125 9.05 3.67 5.21
C LEU A 125 9.33 5.07 4.67
N ASP A 126 8.60 6.09 5.10
CA ASP A 126 8.88 7.49 4.78
C ASP A 126 10.14 7.99 5.50
N GLU A 127 10.51 7.36 6.63
CA GLU A 127 11.80 7.53 7.29
C GLU A 127 12.97 6.85 6.53
N PHE A 128 12.68 5.98 5.56
CA PHE A 128 13.69 5.41 4.66
C PHE A 128 13.89 6.33 3.45
N CYS A 129 15.11 6.81 3.21
CA CYS A 129 15.36 7.57 2.00
C CYS A 129 15.79 6.69 0.82
N VAL A 130 15.58 7.22 -0.39
CA VAL A 130 16.02 6.58 -1.65
C VAL A 130 17.54 6.36 -1.63
N SER A 131 18.26 7.22 -0.92
CA SER A 131 19.71 7.12 -0.68
C SER A 131 20.13 5.86 0.07
N ASP A 132 19.28 5.29 0.95
CA ASP A 132 19.53 4.03 1.67
C ASP A 132 19.60 2.82 0.71
N TYR A 133 18.93 2.91 -0.43
CA TYR A 133 18.90 1.86 -1.45
C TYR A 133 19.85 2.13 -2.63
N PHE A 134 20.01 3.39 -3.01
CA PHE A 134 20.89 3.84 -4.07
C PHE A 134 21.95 4.79 -3.51
N PRO A 135 23.09 4.28 -3.01
CA PRO A 135 24.14 5.13 -2.45
C PRO A 135 24.71 6.14 -3.47
N ALA A 136 24.49 5.92 -4.77
CA ALA A 136 24.86 6.85 -5.83
C ALA A 136 24.06 8.17 -5.83
N VAL A 137 22.90 8.24 -5.14
CA VAL A 137 22.09 9.48 -5.05
C VAL A 137 22.29 10.25 -3.73
N VAL A 138 23.18 9.78 -2.85
CA VAL A 138 23.48 10.38 -1.52
C VAL A 138 23.94 11.85 -1.59
N GLY A 139 24.39 12.33 -2.76
CA GLY A 139 24.82 13.73 -2.93
C GLY A 139 23.78 14.67 -3.57
N LEU A 140 22.60 14.17 -3.93
CA LEU A 140 21.57 14.95 -4.63
C LEU A 140 20.58 15.65 -3.68
N ASP A 141 20.73 15.49 -2.36
CA ASP A 141 19.80 16.02 -1.35
C ASP A 141 18.33 15.71 -1.68
N LEU A 142 18.04 14.44 -1.95
CA LEU A 142 16.68 13.97 -2.19
C LEU A 142 15.90 13.76 -0.89
N ASP A 143 16.61 13.83 0.24
CA ASP A 143 16.11 13.51 1.57
C ASP A 143 15.68 14.80 2.32
N GLY A 144 15.99 15.98 1.75
CA GLY A 144 15.38 17.25 2.10
C GLY A 144 15.59 17.70 3.55
N HIS A 145 16.84 17.58 4.05
CA HIS A 145 17.21 18.08 5.38
C HIS A 145 18.03 19.37 5.33
#